data_AF-D0NZY3-F1
#
_entry.id   AF-D0NZY3-F1
#
_cell.length_a   1.000
_cell.length_b   1.000
_cell.length_c   1.000
_cell.angle_alpha   90.00
_cell.angle_beta   90.00
_cell.angle_gamma   90.00
#
_symmetry.space_group_name_H-M   'P 1'
#
loop_
_entity.id
_entity.type
_entity.pdbx_description
1 polymer ?
#
loop_
_entity_poly.entity_id
_entity_poly.type
_entity_poly.pdbx_seq_one_letter_code
_entity_poly.pdbx_strand_id
1 'polypeptide(L)'
;MSKRLKPSEILTAFSTAKAHASKHATSRVIELVNAEDHTLHVSSTVPLHQPLFEAMPAEVWIDEYTPFEPLSIKLRFRNCDTVVRRLRIESPRSPIFRVWPWEARNSKPDRVENGKVAAGMEIAFVLEFFPQEVTDYSLDLVCCTERERFLLPIRVRGRFAALDLPDQLEFGICPVKMSTTRVLTVRNVGTRGSSFTFQTSEHFRVTPPSATLAQGAAVQIELRLIPPNLDSGEGC
;
A
#
# COMPACT_ATOMS: atom_id res chain seq x y z
N MET A 1 6.59 20.52 -9.08
CA MET A 1 6.96 20.73 -7.66
C MET A 1 6.36 19.59 -6.85
N SER A 2 7.17 18.85 -6.07
CA SER A 2 6.66 17.76 -5.23
C SER A 2 5.79 18.33 -4.10
N LYS A 3 4.59 17.78 -3.92
CA LYS A 3 3.65 18.22 -2.87
C LYS A 3 4.27 17.89 -1.50
N ARG A 4 4.44 18.90 -0.64
CA ARG A 4 4.86 18.69 0.76
C ARG A 4 3.70 18.05 1.52
N LEU A 5 3.97 16.91 2.13
CA LEU A 5 3.00 16.18 2.96
C LEU A 5 3.20 16.57 4.42
N LYS A 6 2.11 16.53 5.19
CA LYS A 6 2.17 16.72 6.64
C LYS A 6 2.79 15.50 7.32
N PRO A 7 3.41 15.66 8.51
CA PRO A 7 3.89 14.53 9.32
C PRO A 7 2.83 13.43 9.49
N SER A 8 1.61 13.79 9.85
CA SER A 8 0.50 12.83 10.02
C SER A 8 0.14 12.09 8.72
N GLU A 9 0.21 12.77 7.57
CA GLU A 9 -0.07 12.20 6.26
C GLU A 9 1.01 11.18 5.88
N ILE A 10 2.29 11.48 6.13
CA ILE A 10 3.40 10.55 5.87
C ILE A 10 3.26 9.28 6.73
N LEU A 11 2.92 9.46 8.01
CA LEU A 11 2.73 8.37 8.96
C LEU A 11 1.62 7.42 8.52
N THR A 12 0.50 7.98 8.08
CA THR A 12 -0.72 7.21 7.79
C THR A 12 -0.85 6.80 6.33
N ALA A 13 -0.04 7.35 5.40
CA ALA A 13 -0.18 7.17 3.96
C ALA A 13 -0.38 5.71 3.54
N PHE A 14 0.44 4.80 4.05
CA PHE A 14 0.35 3.38 3.68
C PHE A 14 -0.90 2.71 4.23
N SER A 15 -1.20 2.90 5.52
CA SER A 15 -2.40 2.34 6.16
C SER A 15 -3.68 2.91 5.56
N THR A 16 -3.70 4.21 5.26
CA THR A 16 -4.81 4.89 4.60
C THR A 16 -4.98 4.38 3.16
N ALA A 17 -3.89 4.19 2.41
CA ALA A 17 -3.95 3.60 1.08
C ALA A 17 -4.47 2.17 1.11
N LYS A 18 -3.98 1.33 2.03
CA LYS A 18 -4.45 -0.05 2.26
C LYS A 18 -5.93 -0.10 2.66
N ALA A 19 -6.38 0.80 3.52
CA ALA A 19 -7.78 0.89 3.95
C ALA A 19 -8.70 1.42 2.83
N HIS A 20 -8.25 2.43 2.08
CA HIS A 20 -8.97 2.97 0.93
C HIS A 20 -9.10 1.90 -0.16
N ALA A 21 -8.00 1.21 -0.47
CA ALA A 21 -8.00 0.04 -1.33
C ALA A 21 -9.01 -0.99 -0.82
N SER A 22 -8.98 -1.39 0.45
CA SER A 22 -9.94 -2.38 0.98
C SER A 22 -11.41 -1.97 0.79
N LYS A 23 -11.74 -0.67 0.80
CA LYS A 23 -13.10 -0.16 0.56
C LYS A 23 -13.48 -0.03 -0.91
N HIS A 24 -12.50 0.14 -1.79
CA HIS A 24 -12.68 0.42 -3.22
C HIS A 24 -12.01 -0.62 -4.13
N ALA A 25 -11.57 -1.76 -3.58
CA ALA A 25 -10.85 -2.78 -4.30
C ALA A 25 -11.80 -3.49 -5.25
N THR A 26 -11.90 -2.94 -6.45
CA THR A 26 -12.48 -3.62 -7.58
C THR A 26 -11.33 -4.08 -8.46
N SER A 27 -11.18 -5.40 -8.59
CA SER A 27 -10.29 -5.99 -9.58
C SER A 27 -10.63 -5.39 -10.95
N ARG A 28 -9.68 -4.67 -11.55
CA ARG A 28 -9.94 -3.85 -12.74
C ARG A 28 -9.83 -4.71 -13.99
N VAL A 29 -10.94 -4.83 -14.74
CA VAL A 29 -10.93 -5.40 -16.09
C VAL A 29 -10.10 -4.49 -17.00
N ILE A 30 -9.08 -5.06 -17.64
CA ILE A 30 -8.17 -4.34 -18.54
C ILE A 30 -8.48 -4.58 -20.01
N GLU A 31 -9.03 -5.75 -20.34
CA GLU A 31 -9.28 -6.16 -21.71
C GLU A 31 -10.41 -7.20 -21.73
N LEU A 32 -11.34 -7.08 -22.67
CA LEU A 32 -12.32 -8.10 -22.97
C LEU A 32 -11.76 -9.01 -24.07
N VAL A 33 -11.89 -10.32 -23.84
CA VAL A 33 -11.52 -11.39 -24.77
C VAL A 33 -12.80 -11.93 -25.40
N ASN A 34 -12.75 -12.29 -26.68
CA ASN A 34 -13.88 -12.89 -27.35
C ASN A 34 -14.17 -14.29 -26.76
N ALA A 35 -15.20 -14.39 -25.93
CA ALA A 35 -15.53 -15.63 -25.24
C ALA A 35 -15.96 -16.76 -26.19
N GLU A 36 -16.47 -16.42 -27.39
CA GLU A 36 -16.91 -17.39 -28.40
C GLU A 36 -15.76 -18.28 -28.90
N ASP A 37 -14.53 -17.75 -28.88
CA ASP A 37 -13.33 -18.47 -29.33
C ASP A 37 -12.85 -19.52 -28.31
N HIS A 38 -13.39 -19.49 -27.08
CA HIS A 38 -12.87 -20.25 -25.95
C HIS A 38 -13.93 -21.07 -25.21
N THR A 39 -15.21 -20.72 -25.32
CA THR A 39 -16.30 -21.41 -24.62
C THR A 39 -17.63 -21.34 -25.38
N LEU A 40 -18.43 -22.41 -25.25
CA LEU A 40 -19.81 -22.44 -25.75
C LEU A 40 -20.77 -21.68 -24.83
N HIS A 41 -20.35 -21.36 -23.60
CA HIS A 41 -21.16 -20.61 -22.62
C HIS A 41 -20.81 -19.12 -22.65
N VAL A 42 -21.15 -18.45 -23.74
CA VAL A 42 -20.80 -17.05 -24.00
C VAL A 42 -21.61 -16.09 -23.11
N SER A 43 -22.87 -16.44 -22.81
CA SER A 43 -23.73 -15.67 -21.93
C SER A 43 -23.23 -15.71 -20.47
N SER A 44 -23.28 -14.57 -19.79
CA SER A 44 -22.91 -14.40 -18.39
C SER A 44 -23.90 -13.46 -17.71
N THR A 45 -24.25 -13.73 -16.46
CA THR A 45 -25.07 -12.82 -15.64
C THR A 45 -24.24 -11.72 -15.00
N VAL A 46 -22.91 -11.87 -14.99
CA VAL A 46 -21.98 -10.88 -14.41
C VAL A 46 -21.82 -9.71 -15.39
N PRO A 47 -22.00 -8.45 -14.98
CA PRO A 47 -21.79 -7.28 -15.84
C PRO A 47 -20.35 -7.21 -16.41
N LEU A 48 -20.19 -6.66 -17.62
CA LEU A 48 -18.88 -6.57 -18.29
C LEU A 48 -17.84 -5.70 -17.58
N HIS A 49 -18.27 -4.80 -16.70
CA HIS A 49 -17.37 -3.93 -15.92
C HIS A 49 -16.89 -4.60 -14.61
N GLN A 50 -17.39 -5.79 -14.29
CA GLN A 50 -17.01 -6.56 -13.11
C GLN A 50 -16.36 -7.88 -13.56
N PRO A 51 -15.23 -8.29 -12.95
CA PRO A 51 -14.63 -9.57 -13.25
C PRO A 51 -15.54 -10.76 -12.92
N LEU A 52 -15.47 -11.81 -13.72
CA LEU A 52 -16.13 -13.11 -13.48
C LEU A 52 -15.66 -13.76 -12.18
N PHE A 53 -14.42 -13.48 -11.78
CA PHE A 53 -13.82 -14.00 -10.57
C PHE A 53 -13.59 -12.90 -9.55
N GLU A 54 -14.11 -13.10 -8.35
CA GLU A 54 -13.82 -12.26 -7.20
C GLU A 54 -12.54 -12.75 -6.50
N ALA A 55 -11.53 -11.89 -6.44
CA ALA A 55 -10.26 -12.19 -5.78
C ALA A 55 -10.31 -11.91 -4.27
N MET A 56 -9.74 -12.82 -3.49
CA MET A 56 -9.64 -12.74 -2.02
C MET A 56 -8.19 -13.05 -1.59
N PRO A 57 -7.41 -12.05 -1.13
CA PRO A 57 -7.79 -10.64 -1.02
C PRO A 57 -7.93 -9.97 -2.40
N ALA A 58 -8.69 -8.86 -2.47
CA ALA A 58 -8.89 -8.10 -3.71
C ALA A 58 -7.66 -7.24 -4.10
N GLU A 59 -6.79 -6.96 -3.13
CA GLU A 59 -5.44 -6.43 -3.32
C GLU A 59 -4.49 -7.07 -2.31
N VAL A 60 -3.23 -7.30 -2.70
CA VAL A 60 -2.21 -7.88 -1.82
C VAL A 60 -1.32 -6.77 -1.31
N TRP A 61 -1.30 -6.56 0.01
CA TRP A 61 -0.45 -5.58 0.67
C TRP A 61 0.57 -6.29 1.55
N ILE A 62 1.85 -6.14 1.25
CA ILE A 62 2.97 -6.75 1.98
C ILE A 62 3.76 -5.63 2.67
N ASP A 63 3.87 -5.74 3.98
CA ASP A 63 4.73 -4.92 4.84
C ASP A 63 5.59 -5.86 5.70
N GLU A 64 6.60 -5.28 6.38
CA GLU A 64 7.39 -5.99 7.40
C GLU A 64 8.04 -7.31 6.93
N TYR A 65 8.72 -7.27 5.78
CA TYR A 65 9.46 -8.41 5.25
C TYR A 65 10.98 -8.29 5.46
N THR A 66 11.66 -9.44 5.48
CA THR A 66 13.11 -9.54 5.58
C THR A 66 13.71 -9.90 4.22
N PRO A 67 14.80 -9.25 3.76
CA PRO A 67 15.51 -9.67 2.55
C PRO A 67 15.95 -11.14 2.64
N PHE A 68 15.88 -11.83 1.51
CA PHE A 68 16.26 -13.23 1.34
C PHE A 68 15.38 -14.25 2.10
N GLU A 69 14.31 -13.80 2.77
CA GLU A 69 13.29 -14.66 3.37
C GLU A 69 12.05 -14.70 2.47
N PRO A 70 11.74 -15.84 1.83
CA PRO A 70 10.57 -15.95 0.96
C PRO A 70 9.27 -15.87 1.75
N LEU A 71 8.29 -15.14 1.22
CA LEU A 71 6.94 -15.06 1.77
C LEU A 71 5.95 -15.70 0.80
N SER A 72 5.10 -16.60 1.31
CA SER A 72 4.03 -17.24 0.54
C SER A 72 2.65 -16.70 0.96
N ILE A 73 1.89 -16.20 0.00
CA ILE A 73 0.56 -15.61 0.20
C ILE A 73 -0.46 -16.44 -0.58
N LYS A 74 -1.52 -16.88 0.11
CA LYS A 74 -2.61 -17.63 -0.52
C LYS A 74 -3.61 -16.66 -1.14
N LEU A 75 -3.79 -16.77 -2.44
CA LEU A 75 -4.79 -16.03 -3.23
C LEU A 75 -5.96 -16.96 -3.52
N ARG A 76 -7.18 -16.50 -3.26
CA ARG A 76 -8.42 -17.24 -3.59
C ARG A 76 -9.20 -16.47 -4.63
N PHE A 77 -9.87 -17.20 -5.51
CA PHE A 77 -10.70 -16.63 -6.56
C PHE A 77 -12.02 -17.38 -6.63
N ARG A 78 -13.13 -16.69 -6.40
CA ARG A 78 -14.48 -17.23 -6.44
C ARG A 78 -15.12 -16.96 -7.78
N ASN A 79 -15.66 -17.99 -8.44
CA ASN A 79 -16.45 -17.80 -9.66
C ASN A 79 -17.82 -17.22 -9.30
N CYS A 80 -18.08 -15.98 -9.71
CA CYS A 80 -19.32 -15.25 -9.44
C CYS A 80 -20.35 -15.39 -10.57
N ASP A 81 -20.03 -16.16 -11.61
CA ASP A 81 -20.99 -16.48 -12.67
C ASP A 81 -21.88 -17.67 -12.30
N THR A 82 -22.93 -17.87 -13.09
CA THR A 82 -23.87 -18.99 -12.97
C THR A 82 -23.40 -20.24 -13.71
N VAL A 83 -22.35 -20.13 -14.53
CA VAL A 83 -21.77 -21.21 -15.32
C VAL A 83 -20.32 -21.48 -14.91
N VAL A 84 -19.79 -22.64 -15.33
CA VAL A 84 -18.38 -22.99 -15.14
C VAL A 84 -17.50 -22.00 -15.92
N ARG A 85 -16.48 -21.44 -15.27
CA ARG A 85 -15.52 -20.51 -15.89
C ARG A 85 -14.09 -20.97 -15.65
N ARG A 86 -13.19 -20.61 -16.57
CA ARG A 86 -11.76 -20.87 -16.43
C ARG A 86 -11.03 -19.64 -15.89
N LEU A 87 -10.10 -19.88 -14.98
CA LEU A 87 -9.15 -18.88 -14.51
C LEU A 87 -7.71 -19.37 -14.68
N ARG A 88 -6.87 -18.52 -15.26
CA ARG A 88 -5.41 -18.70 -15.34
C ARG A 88 -4.72 -17.42 -14.91
N ILE A 89 -3.59 -17.53 -14.22
CA ILE A 89 -2.77 -16.36 -13.88
C ILE A 89 -1.54 -16.32 -14.78
N GLU A 90 -1.34 -15.14 -15.36
CA GLU A 90 -0.10 -14.61 -15.93
C GLU A 90 1.14 -14.99 -15.13
N SER A 91 2.11 -15.74 -15.67
CA SER A 91 3.41 -15.79 -14.99
C SER A 91 3.98 -14.37 -14.95
N PRO A 92 4.23 -13.79 -13.76
CA PRO A 92 4.66 -12.40 -13.66
C PRO A 92 6.04 -12.25 -14.29
N ARG A 93 6.23 -11.15 -15.03
CA ARG A 93 7.55 -10.79 -15.59
C ARG A 93 8.41 -10.16 -14.51
N SER A 94 8.69 -10.91 -13.45
CA SER A 94 9.44 -10.46 -12.28
C SER A 94 10.36 -11.56 -11.77
N PRO A 95 11.62 -11.24 -11.41
CA PRO A 95 12.53 -12.22 -10.82
C PRO A 95 12.20 -12.55 -9.36
N ILE A 96 11.44 -11.68 -8.68
CA ILE A 96 11.17 -11.75 -7.23
C ILE A 96 9.73 -12.17 -6.91
N PHE A 97 8.83 -12.23 -7.89
CA PHE A 97 7.47 -12.73 -7.69
C PHE A 97 7.25 -13.99 -8.52
N ARG A 98 6.60 -14.98 -7.93
CA ARG A 98 6.16 -16.20 -8.62
C ARG A 98 4.73 -16.52 -8.22
N VAL A 99 3.99 -17.14 -9.12
CA VAL A 99 2.61 -17.57 -8.85
C VAL A 99 2.36 -18.96 -9.44
N TRP A 100 1.75 -19.84 -8.67
CA TRP A 100 1.34 -21.18 -9.13
C TRP A 100 0.10 -21.68 -8.37
N PRO A 101 -0.61 -22.68 -8.90
CA PRO A 101 -1.80 -23.24 -8.24
C PRO A 101 -1.48 -23.85 -6.87
N TRP A 102 -2.34 -23.61 -5.86
CA TRP A 102 -2.19 -24.15 -4.50
C TRP A 102 -2.28 -25.69 -4.47
N GLU A 103 -3.19 -26.25 -5.27
CA GLU A 103 -3.58 -27.67 -5.26
C GLU A 103 -2.59 -28.60 -5.97
N ALA A 104 -1.56 -28.06 -6.64
CA ALA A 104 -0.54 -28.85 -7.32
C ALA A 104 0.31 -29.73 -6.38
N ARG A 105 0.20 -29.54 -5.06
CA ARG A 105 0.99 -30.29 -4.07
C ARG A 105 0.34 -31.58 -3.55
N ASN A 106 -1.00 -31.68 -3.55
CA ASN A 106 -1.73 -32.77 -2.86
C ASN A 106 -3.02 -33.28 -3.54
N SER A 107 -3.40 -32.80 -4.73
CA SER A 107 -4.69 -33.14 -5.36
C SER A 107 -4.53 -33.73 -6.77
N LYS A 108 -5.55 -34.47 -7.22
CA LYS A 108 -5.60 -35.13 -8.54
C LYS A 108 -5.27 -34.12 -9.67
N PRO A 109 -4.37 -34.45 -10.61
CA PRO A 109 -3.80 -33.52 -11.59
C PRO A 109 -4.83 -32.83 -12.50
N ASP A 110 -5.96 -33.49 -12.75
CA ASP A 110 -6.97 -33.10 -13.73
C ASP A 110 -7.74 -31.80 -13.39
N ARG A 111 -7.85 -31.43 -12.10
CA ARG A 111 -8.49 -30.16 -11.68
C ARG A 111 -7.59 -28.94 -11.89
N VAL A 112 -6.28 -29.13 -11.80
CA VAL A 112 -5.30 -28.04 -11.85
C VAL A 112 -4.92 -27.71 -13.29
N GLU A 113 -4.85 -28.72 -14.17
CA GLU A 113 -4.46 -28.54 -15.57
C GLU A 113 -5.42 -27.64 -16.37
N ASN A 114 -6.72 -27.68 -16.06
CA ASN A 114 -7.72 -26.99 -16.87
C ASN A 114 -8.22 -25.66 -16.28
N GLY A 115 -7.93 -25.35 -15.01
CA GLY A 115 -8.33 -24.10 -14.35
C GLY A 115 -9.84 -23.83 -14.29
N LYS A 116 -10.68 -24.85 -14.53
CA LYS A 116 -12.15 -24.75 -14.56
C LYS A 116 -12.72 -24.73 -13.15
N VAL A 117 -13.58 -23.76 -12.87
CA VAL A 117 -14.21 -23.54 -11.56
C VAL A 117 -15.71 -23.47 -11.75
N ALA A 118 -16.44 -24.32 -11.03
CA ALA A 118 -17.91 -24.31 -11.06
C ALA A 118 -18.48 -23.02 -10.45
N ALA A 119 -19.72 -22.70 -10.81
CA ALA A 119 -20.43 -21.55 -10.28
C ALA A 119 -20.42 -21.54 -8.74
N GLY A 120 -20.04 -20.41 -8.14
CA GLY A 120 -19.96 -20.25 -6.69
C GLY A 120 -18.81 -20.99 -5.99
N MET A 121 -17.95 -21.71 -6.72
CA MET A 121 -16.78 -22.39 -6.17
C MET A 121 -15.53 -21.51 -6.22
N GLU A 122 -14.50 -21.91 -5.47
CA GLU A 122 -13.23 -21.20 -5.38
C GLU A 122 -12.06 -22.03 -5.91
N ILE A 123 -11.08 -21.35 -6.49
CA ILE A 123 -9.75 -21.88 -6.79
C ILE A 123 -8.70 -21.06 -6.04
N ALA A 124 -7.59 -21.69 -5.65
CA ALA A 124 -6.52 -21.03 -4.92
C ALA A 124 -5.18 -21.11 -5.66
N PHE A 125 -4.41 -20.02 -5.54
CA PHE A 125 -3.03 -19.88 -6.00
C PHE A 125 -2.13 -19.47 -4.84
N VAL A 126 -0.84 -19.78 -4.95
CA VAL A 126 0.20 -19.24 -4.07
C VAL A 126 0.95 -18.17 -4.83
N LEU A 127 1.07 -16.98 -4.24
CA LEU A 127 2.05 -15.97 -4.61
C LEU A 127 3.27 -16.14 -3.71
N GLU A 128 4.44 -16.44 -4.27
CA GLU A 128 5.72 -16.29 -3.58
C GLU A 128 6.32 -14.93 -3.90
N PHE A 129 6.83 -14.29 -2.85
CA PHE A 129 7.64 -13.10 -2.90
C PHE A 129 9.04 -13.42 -2.35
N PHE A 130 10.06 -13.18 -3.16
CA PHE A 130 11.48 -13.38 -2.86
C PHE A 130 12.18 -12.01 -2.77
N PRO A 131 12.05 -11.29 -1.64
CA PRO A 131 12.68 -9.98 -1.48
C PRO A 131 14.21 -10.09 -1.57
N GLN A 132 14.85 -9.21 -2.35
CA GLN A 132 16.32 -9.11 -2.39
C GLN A 132 16.85 -7.99 -1.50
N GLU A 133 16.05 -6.95 -1.30
CA GLU A 133 16.37 -5.78 -0.48
C GLU A 133 15.07 -5.19 0.10
N VAL A 134 15.19 -4.29 1.08
CA VAL A 134 14.02 -3.66 1.71
C VAL A 134 13.67 -2.35 1.01
N THR A 135 12.88 -2.43 -0.06
CA THR A 135 12.40 -1.30 -0.86
C THR A 135 10.91 -1.43 -1.22
N ASP A 136 10.35 -0.43 -1.88
CA ASP A 136 8.97 -0.50 -2.36
C ASP A 136 8.91 -1.31 -3.66
N TYR A 137 8.00 -2.29 -3.72
CA TYR A 137 7.73 -3.04 -4.95
C TYR A 137 6.25 -2.93 -5.33
N SER A 138 5.99 -2.84 -6.62
CA SER A 138 4.64 -2.91 -7.17
C SER A 138 4.60 -3.90 -8.33
N LEU A 139 3.57 -4.73 -8.33
CA LEU A 139 3.30 -5.69 -9.40
C LEU A 139 1.78 -5.81 -9.54
N ASP A 140 1.28 -5.89 -10.77
CA ASP A 140 -0.11 -6.25 -11.01
C ASP A 140 -0.15 -7.64 -11.65
N LEU A 141 -0.74 -8.62 -10.95
CA LEU A 141 -0.94 -9.96 -11.50
C LEU A 141 -2.06 -9.91 -12.54
N VAL A 142 -1.77 -10.46 -13.71
CA VAL A 142 -2.75 -10.55 -14.80
C VAL A 142 -3.54 -11.85 -14.65
N CYS A 143 -4.82 -11.73 -14.33
CA CYS A 143 -5.75 -12.84 -14.23
C CYS A 143 -6.55 -12.94 -15.53
N CYS A 144 -6.49 -14.09 -16.18
CA CYS A 144 -7.08 -14.35 -17.49
C CYS A 144 -8.25 -15.32 -17.36
N THR A 145 -9.37 -14.92 -17.94
CA THR A 145 -10.57 -15.75 -18.11
C THR A 145 -10.88 -15.90 -19.59
N GLU A 146 -11.93 -16.64 -19.92
CA GLU A 146 -12.42 -16.78 -21.30
C GLU A 146 -13.03 -15.47 -21.83
N ARG A 147 -13.49 -14.58 -20.94
CA ARG A 147 -14.18 -13.33 -21.28
C ARG A 147 -13.31 -12.10 -21.14
N GLU A 148 -12.34 -12.11 -20.23
CA GLU A 148 -11.59 -10.91 -19.90
C GLU A 148 -10.25 -11.20 -19.24
N ARG A 149 -9.42 -10.16 -19.23
CA ARG A 149 -8.22 -10.06 -18.42
C ARG A 149 -8.47 -8.98 -17.37
N PHE A 150 -8.14 -9.27 -16.12
CA PHE A 150 -8.25 -8.32 -15.02
C PHE A 150 -7.01 -8.35 -14.14
N LEU A 151 -6.80 -7.28 -13.36
CA LEU A 151 -5.62 -7.13 -12.52
C LEU A 151 -5.92 -7.40 -11.05
N LEU A 152 -5.00 -8.14 -10.41
CA LEU A 152 -4.88 -8.24 -8.97
C LEU A 152 -3.60 -7.52 -8.53
N PRO A 153 -3.71 -6.33 -7.91
CA PRO A 153 -2.55 -5.54 -7.54
C PRO A 153 -1.84 -6.11 -6.31
N ILE A 154 -0.51 -6.10 -6.36
CA ILE A 154 0.42 -6.40 -5.27
C ILE A 154 1.20 -5.12 -4.96
N ARG A 155 1.15 -4.69 -3.71
CA ARG A 155 1.82 -3.50 -3.19
C ARG A 155 2.69 -3.92 -2.01
N VAL A 156 3.99 -3.76 -2.15
CA VAL A 156 4.97 -4.07 -1.12
C VAL A 156 5.59 -2.78 -0.65
N ARG A 157 5.61 -2.56 0.66
CA ARG A 157 6.27 -1.40 1.25
C ARG A 157 7.55 -1.81 1.96
N GLY A 158 8.64 -1.16 1.59
CA GLY A 158 9.93 -1.27 2.24
C GLY A 158 10.03 -0.46 3.54
N ARG A 159 11.25 -0.09 3.89
CA ARG A 159 11.50 0.73 5.09
C ARG A 159 11.17 2.18 4.80
N PHE A 160 10.42 2.80 5.70
CA PHE A 160 10.02 4.20 5.61
C PHE A 160 10.50 4.95 6.85
N ALA A 161 10.89 6.21 6.66
CA ALA A 161 11.17 7.12 7.75
C ALA A 161 9.88 7.89 8.04
N ALA A 162 9.49 7.96 9.31
CA ALA A 162 8.35 8.77 9.71
C ALA A 162 8.57 9.33 11.10
N LEU A 163 8.28 10.62 11.24
CA LEU A 163 8.47 11.34 12.48
C LEU A 163 7.09 11.62 13.07
N ASP A 164 6.96 11.35 14.36
CA ASP A 164 5.83 11.75 15.17
C ASP A 164 6.11 13.15 15.72
N LEU A 165 5.43 14.13 15.12
CA LEU A 165 5.38 15.53 15.51
C LEU A 165 4.01 16.08 15.08
N PRO A 166 3.45 17.06 15.81
CA PRO A 166 2.15 17.61 15.47
C PRO A 166 2.22 18.42 14.17
N ASP A 167 1.15 18.36 13.36
CA ASP A 167 1.04 19.13 12.11
C ASP A 167 0.89 20.64 12.36
N GLN A 168 0.32 20.99 13.50
CA GLN A 168 0.10 22.36 13.95
C GLN A 168 0.42 22.47 15.43
N LEU A 169 1.02 23.60 15.82
CA LEU A 169 1.34 23.89 17.20
C LEU A 169 0.86 25.28 17.57
N GLU A 170 0.14 25.37 18.69
CA GLU A 170 -0.31 26.63 19.25
C GLU A 170 0.56 27.03 20.45
N PHE A 171 1.11 28.25 20.40
CA PHE A 171 1.84 28.83 21.52
C PHE A 171 0.91 29.46 22.57
N GLY A 172 -0.33 29.78 22.20
CA GLY A 172 -1.28 30.52 23.04
C GLY A 172 -0.94 32.01 23.10
N ILE A 173 -1.21 32.64 24.25
CA ILE A 173 -0.96 34.07 24.45
C ILE A 173 0.54 34.32 24.57
N CYS A 174 1.10 35.09 23.62
CA CYS A 174 2.52 35.41 23.57
C CYS A 174 2.73 36.92 23.72
N PRO A 175 3.52 37.40 24.70
CA PRO A 175 3.81 38.83 24.83
C PRO A 175 4.66 39.37 23.67
N VAL A 176 4.28 40.53 23.14
CA VAL A 176 4.95 41.21 22.02
C VAL A 176 6.41 41.54 22.39
N LYS A 177 7.33 41.31 21.45
CA LYS A 177 8.78 41.52 21.61
C LYS A 177 9.43 40.73 22.76
N MET A 178 8.73 39.74 23.32
CA MET A 178 9.24 38.84 24.35
C MET A 178 9.30 37.41 23.82
N SER A 179 10.34 36.67 24.20
CA SER A 179 10.48 35.29 23.72
C SER A 179 9.54 34.35 24.46
N THR A 180 8.72 33.62 23.71
CA THR A 180 7.93 32.50 24.22
C THR A 180 8.55 31.20 23.72
N THR A 181 8.82 30.28 24.63
CA THR A 181 9.44 28.98 24.33
C THR A 181 8.45 27.84 24.55
N ARG A 182 8.45 26.87 23.63
CA ARG A 182 7.76 25.58 23.78
C ARG A 182 8.71 24.43 23.45
N VAL A 183 8.64 23.38 24.25
CA VAL A 183 9.42 22.16 24.02
C VAL A 183 8.50 21.09 23.45
N LEU A 184 8.96 20.42 22.39
CA LEU A 184 8.29 19.28 21.77
C LEU A 184 9.24 18.09 21.74
N THR A 185 8.67 16.89 21.76
CA THR A 185 9.44 15.68 21.50
C THR A 185 9.15 15.22 20.09
N VAL A 186 10.19 15.08 19.27
CA VAL A 186 10.11 14.47 17.95
C VAL A 186 10.60 13.04 18.07
N ARG A 187 9.77 12.09 17.66
CA ARG A 187 10.11 10.66 17.73
C ARG A 187 10.13 10.04 16.34
N ASN A 188 11.14 9.22 16.04
CA ASN A 188 11.13 8.41 14.83
C ASN A 188 10.31 7.14 15.07
N VAL A 189 9.12 7.10 14.48
CA VAL A 189 8.19 5.96 14.52
C VAL A 189 8.17 5.18 13.20
N GLY A 190 9.05 5.53 12.26
CA GLY A 190 9.28 4.77 11.04
C GLY A 190 10.10 3.49 11.27
N THR A 191 10.35 2.76 10.20
CA THR A 191 11.08 1.48 10.20
C THR A 191 12.55 1.60 9.76
N ARG A 192 13.05 2.83 9.58
CA ARG A 192 14.49 3.12 9.39
C ARG A 192 14.89 4.45 10.04
N GLY A 193 16.19 4.66 10.15
CA GLY A 193 16.75 5.95 10.55
C GLY A 193 16.27 7.10 9.65
N SER A 194 16.08 8.26 10.27
CA SER A 194 15.59 9.48 9.63
C SER A 194 16.47 10.65 9.99
N SER A 195 16.67 11.57 9.05
CA SER A 195 17.28 12.87 9.29
C SER A 195 16.29 13.95 8.88
N PHE A 196 16.16 15.00 9.69
CA PHE A 196 15.26 16.11 9.42
C PHE A 196 15.93 17.45 9.70
N THR A 197 15.41 18.49 9.05
CA THR A 197 15.82 19.89 9.22
C THR A 197 14.57 20.76 9.26
N PHE A 198 14.49 21.64 10.25
CA PHE A 198 13.43 22.63 10.33
C PHE A 198 13.76 23.86 9.48
N GLN A 199 12.77 24.33 8.73
CA GLN A 199 12.80 25.62 8.07
C GLN A 199 11.82 26.51 8.81
N THR A 200 12.29 27.62 9.37
CA THR A 200 11.45 28.54 10.14
C THR A 200 11.32 29.89 9.45
N SER A 201 10.19 30.56 9.64
CA SER A 201 10.04 31.98 9.30
C SER A 201 10.82 32.90 10.25
N GLU A 202 10.89 34.19 9.92
CA GLU A 202 11.78 35.20 10.54
C GLU A 202 11.70 35.28 12.09
N HIS A 203 10.51 35.03 12.65
CA HIS A 203 10.24 35.19 14.09
C HIS A 203 10.27 33.88 14.88
N PHE A 204 10.52 32.76 14.20
CA PHE A 204 10.58 31.44 14.77
C PHE A 204 12.02 30.91 14.75
N ARG A 205 12.41 30.25 15.83
CA ARG A 205 13.70 29.55 15.95
C ARG A 205 13.45 28.16 16.51
N VAL A 206 14.15 27.16 15.97
CA VAL A 206 14.15 25.79 16.50
C VAL A 206 15.56 25.41 16.92
N THR A 207 15.70 24.78 18.09
CA THR A 207 16.97 24.23 18.59
C THR A 207 16.76 22.76 19.02
N PRO A 208 17.51 21.79 18.46
CA PRO A 208 18.44 21.93 17.33
C PRO A 208 17.70 22.15 15.99
N PRO A 209 18.33 22.81 15.00
CA PRO A 209 17.72 23.05 13.68
C PRO A 209 17.62 21.78 12.82
N SER A 210 18.43 20.78 13.11
CA SER A 210 18.41 19.47 12.46
C SER A 210 18.82 18.37 13.43
N ALA A 211 18.36 17.15 13.17
CA ALA A 211 18.80 15.97 13.92
C ALA A 211 18.66 14.71 13.08
N THR A 212 19.41 13.67 13.47
CA THR A 212 19.29 12.31 12.95
C THR A 212 18.80 11.40 14.06
N LEU A 213 17.72 10.68 13.80
CA LEU A 213 17.11 9.74 14.73
C LEU A 213 17.18 8.32 14.16
N ALA A 214 17.78 7.41 14.92
CA ALA A 214 17.65 5.97 14.68
C ALA A 214 16.17 5.53 14.81
N GLN A 215 15.84 4.33 14.34
CA GLN A 215 14.51 3.75 14.52
C GLN A 215 14.14 3.72 16.01
N GLY A 216 12.96 4.25 16.35
CA GLY A 216 12.46 4.28 17.73
C GLY A 216 13.05 5.37 18.64
N ALA A 217 14.11 6.06 18.20
CA ALA A 217 14.73 7.13 18.96
C ALA A 217 13.87 8.42 18.98
N ALA A 218 14.11 9.27 19.97
CA ALA A 218 13.44 10.55 20.12
C ALA A 218 14.44 11.66 20.49
N VAL A 219 14.09 12.90 20.16
CA VAL A 219 14.84 14.10 20.55
C VAL A 219 13.86 15.18 20.98
N GLN A 220 14.25 15.97 21.98
CA GLN A 220 13.52 17.17 22.35
C GLN A 220 13.99 18.34 21.50
N ILE A 221 13.03 19.11 20.98
CA ILE A 221 13.27 20.33 20.24
C ILE A 221 12.67 21.49 21.02
N GLU A 222 13.39 22.59 21.05
CA GLU A 222 12.94 23.86 21.61
C GLU A 222 12.52 24.78 20.48
N LEU A 223 11.24 25.17 20.46
CA LEU A 223 10.70 26.17 19.58
C LEU A 223 10.57 27.50 20.31
N ARG A 224 11.15 28.54 19.73
CA ARG A 224 11.14 29.89 20.27
C ARG A 224 10.47 30.85 19.29
N LEU A 225 9.49 31.58 19.78
CA LEU A 225 8.76 32.62 19.05
C LEU A 225 9.03 33.97 19.70
N ILE A 226 9.33 34.99 18.88
CA ILE A 226 9.39 36.39 19.30
C ILE A 226 8.39 37.17 18.43
N PRO A 227 7.14 37.38 18.89
CA PRO A 227 6.13 38.03 18.07
C PRO A 227 6.46 39.52 17.87
N PRO A 228 6.47 40.03 16.63
CA PRO A 228 6.85 41.41 16.36
C PRO A 228 5.76 42.41 16.78
N ASN A 229 4.48 42.02 16.60
CA ASN A 229 3.29 42.86 16.72
C ASN A 229 2.20 42.11 17.51
N LEU A 230 1.09 42.79 17.85
CA LEU A 230 -0.06 42.21 18.58
C LEU A 230 -0.93 41.25 17.75
N ASP A 231 -0.75 41.22 16.42
CA ASP A 231 -1.58 40.41 15.53
C ASP A 231 -1.31 38.91 15.69
N SER A 232 -2.32 38.07 15.43
CA SER A 232 -2.16 36.61 15.39
C SER A 232 -1.28 36.23 14.19
N GLY A 233 0.01 35.97 14.45
CA GLY A 233 0.96 35.57 13.43
C GLY A 233 0.88 34.07 13.15
N GLU A 234 0.56 33.68 11.92
CA GLU A 234 0.83 32.34 11.41
C GLU A 234 2.29 32.23 10.94
N GLY A 235 2.92 31.09 11.20
CA GLY A 235 4.30 30.81 10.78
C GLY A 235 4.48 29.35 10.38
N CYS A 236 5.48 29.10 9.54
CA CYS A 236 5.94 27.77 9.15
C CYS A 236 7.32 27.51 9.77
#